data_AF-A0A377BX81-F1
#
_entry.id   AF-A0A377BX81-F1
#
_cell.length_a   1.000
_cell.length_b   1.000
_cell.length_c   1.000
_cell.angle_alpha   90.00
_cell.angle_beta   90.00
_cell.angle_gamma   90.00
#
_symmetry.space_group_name_H-M   'P 1'
#
loop_
_entity.id
_entity.type
_entity.pdbx_description
1 polymer ?
#
loop_
_entity_poly.entity_id
_entity_poly.type
_entity_poly.pdbx_seq_one_letter_code
_entity_poly.pdbx_strand_id
1 'polypeptide(L)'
;MTKVLLSHPPRPASHNSSRAMVWVRKNLFSSWSNSLLTIGCIWLMWELIPPLLNWAFLQANWVGSTRADCTKAGACWVFIHKRFGQFMYGLYPHDQRWRINLALLIGLVSIAPMFWKILPHRGRYIAAWAVIYPLIVWWLMYGGFFALERVETRQWGGLTLTLIIASVGIAGRYRGGSYWR
;
A
#
# COMPACT_ATOMS: atom_id res chain seq x y z
N MET A 1 -36.95 -17.39 49.04
CA MET A 1 -35.90 -18.41 48.84
C MET A 1 -35.52 -18.45 47.37
N THR A 2 -34.34 -17.89 47.08
CA THR A 2 -33.37 -18.28 46.03
C THR A 2 -33.83 -18.39 44.57
N LYS A 3 -33.73 -17.28 43.83
CA LYS A 3 -33.61 -17.29 42.37
C LYS A 3 -32.21 -17.81 42.02
N VAL A 4 -32.13 -19.07 41.61
CA VAL A 4 -30.88 -19.70 41.17
C VAL A 4 -30.44 -19.05 39.86
N LEU A 5 -29.39 -18.24 39.93
CA LEU A 5 -28.67 -17.71 38.78
C LEU A 5 -27.87 -18.86 38.13
N LEU A 6 -28.45 -19.52 37.13
CA LEU A 6 -27.70 -20.43 36.27
C LEU A 6 -26.81 -19.62 35.32
N SER A 7 -25.56 -19.42 35.73
CA SER A 7 -24.48 -18.96 34.86
C SER A 7 -24.30 -19.95 33.72
N HIS A 8 -24.65 -19.55 32.50
CA HIS A 8 -24.26 -20.29 31.29
C HIS A 8 -22.73 -20.29 31.18
N PRO A 9 -22.07 -21.44 30.90
CA PRO A 9 -20.64 -21.46 30.66
C PRO A 9 -20.33 -20.65 29.39
N PRO A 10 -19.25 -19.85 29.37
CA PRO A 10 -18.82 -19.18 28.15
C PRO A 10 -18.46 -20.25 27.10
N ARG A 11 -19.15 -20.23 25.94
CA ARG A 11 -18.79 -21.09 24.81
C ARG A 11 -17.32 -20.87 24.48
N PRO A 12 -16.50 -21.92 24.35
CA PRO A 12 -15.12 -21.75 23.94
C PRO A 12 -15.12 -21.05 22.58
N ALA A 13 -14.38 -19.94 22.49
CA ALA A 13 -14.20 -19.21 21.24
C ALA A 13 -13.54 -20.15 20.23
N SER A 14 -14.35 -20.81 19.40
CA SER A 14 -13.86 -21.73 18.39
C SER A 14 -12.94 -20.95 17.45
N HIS A 15 -11.70 -21.42 17.39
CA HIS A 15 -10.63 -21.00 16.50
C HIS A 15 -11.16 -20.41 15.17
N ASN A 16 -10.60 -19.26 14.77
CA ASN A 16 -10.96 -18.50 13.55
C ASN A 16 -11.06 -19.34 12.25
N SER A 17 -10.46 -20.53 12.23
CA SER A 17 -10.57 -21.54 11.17
C SER A 17 -12.00 -21.99 10.88
N SER A 18 -12.87 -22.17 11.89
CA SER A 18 -14.27 -22.57 11.66
C SER A 18 -15.07 -21.45 10.99
N ARG A 19 -14.84 -20.20 11.39
CA ARG A 19 -15.54 -19.02 10.85
C ARG A 19 -15.11 -18.71 9.41
N ALA A 20 -13.81 -18.84 9.12
CA ALA A 20 -13.30 -18.72 7.75
C ALA A 20 -13.85 -19.83 6.83
N MET A 21 -13.87 -21.08 7.29
CA MET A 21 -14.40 -22.21 6.53
C MET A 21 -15.90 -22.08 6.25
N VAL A 22 -16.69 -21.66 7.24
CA VAL A 22 -18.13 -21.40 7.09
C VAL A 22 -18.38 -20.22 6.15
N TRP A 23 -17.53 -19.17 6.19
CA TRP A 23 -17.61 -18.04 5.26
C TRP A 23 -17.30 -18.45 3.82
N VAL A 24 -16.27 -19.27 3.61
CA VAL A 24 -15.90 -19.79 2.27
C VAL A 24 -17.04 -20.62 1.70
N ARG A 25 -17.62 -21.55 2.45
CA ARG A 25 -18.78 -22.34 1.98
C ARG A 25 -19.99 -21.47 1.66
N LYS A 26 -20.24 -20.42 2.46
CA LYS A 26 -21.38 -19.52 2.27
C LYS A 26 -21.20 -18.51 1.13
N ASN A 27 -19.97 -18.13 0.75
CA ASN A 27 -19.71 -17.11 -0.26
C ASN A 27 -19.14 -17.66 -1.58
N LEU A 28 -18.21 -18.62 -1.54
CA LEU A 28 -17.61 -19.22 -2.75
C LEU A 28 -18.46 -20.36 -3.33
N PHE A 29 -19.17 -21.12 -2.48
CA PHE A 29 -19.96 -22.29 -2.87
C PHE A 29 -21.47 -22.11 -2.63
N SER A 30 -21.95 -20.86 -2.72
CA SER A 30 -23.37 -20.53 -2.49
C SER A 30 -24.31 -21.02 -3.59
N SER A 31 -23.78 -21.19 -4.82
CA SER A 31 -24.52 -21.69 -5.98
C SER A 31 -23.63 -22.61 -6.82
N TRP A 32 -24.24 -23.45 -7.65
CA TRP A 32 -23.54 -24.32 -8.60
C TRP A 32 -22.68 -23.51 -9.59
N SER A 33 -23.18 -22.35 -10.05
CA SER A 33 -22.42 -21.42 -10.91
C SER A 33 -21.19 -20.82 -10.21
N ASN A 34 -21.31 -20.42 -8.94
CA ASN A 34 -20.19 -19.89 -8.17
C ASN A 34 -19.14 -20.96 -7.87
N SER A 35 -19.58 -22.21 -7.67
CA SER A 35 -18.69 -23.36 -7.47
C SER A 35 -17.86 -23.64 -8.72
N LEU A 36 -18.49 -23.65 -9.91
CA LEU A 36 -17.81 -23.87 -11.19
C LEU A 36 -16.84 -22.73 -11.52
N LEU A 37 -17.24 -21.48 -11.31
CA LEU A 37 -16.37 -20.31 -11.46
C LEU A 37 -15.16 -20.37 -10.52
N THR A 38 -15.38 -20.76 -9.26
CA THR A 38 -14.30 -20.87 -8.26
C THR A 38 -13.29 -21.95 -8.67
N ILE A 39 -13.75 -23.12 -9.09
CA ILE A 39 -12.88 -24.20 -9.57
C ILE A 39 -12.13 -23.77 -10.83
N GLY A 40 -12.82 -23.11 -11.78
CA GLY A 40 -12.20 -22.57 -13.00
C GLY A 40 -11.13 -21.52 -12.71
N CYS A 41 -11.36 -20.61 -11.77
CA CYS A 41 -10.38 -19.63 -11.32
C CYS A 41 -9.17 -20.31 -10.66
N ILE A 42 -9.37 -21.31 -9.80
CA ILE A 42 -8.28 -22.05 -9.17
C ILE A 42 -7.46 -22.81 -10.23
N TRP A 43 -8.13 -23.43 -11.21
CA TRP A 43 -7.46 -24.12 -12.31
C TRP A 43 -6.65 -23.15 -13.18
N LEU A 44 -7.22 -22.00 -13.53
CA LEU A 44 -6.52 -20.94 -14.27
C LEU A 44 -5.32 -20.40 -13.49
N MET A 45 -5.48 -20.18 -12.18
CA MET A 45 -4.38 -19.78 -11.30
C MET A 45 -3.29 -20.86 -11.25
N TRP A 46 -3.66 -22.13 -11.21
CA TRP A 46 -2.71 -23.24 -11.22
C TRP A 46 -1.92 -23.34 -12.52
N GLU A 47 -2.54 -23.03 -13.66
CA GLU A 47 -1.85 -23.05 -14.95
C GLU A 47 -0.97 -21.80 -15.14
N LEU A 48 -1.41 -20.64 -14.65
CA LEU A 48 -0.74 -19.36 -14.90
C LEU A 48 0.36 -19.04 -13.89
N ILE A 49 0.17 -19.36 -12.61
CA ILE A 49 1.10 -18.94 -11.54
C ILE A 49 2.46 -19.64 -11.65
N PRO A 50 2.57 -20.97 -11.80
CA PRO A 50 3.86 -21.65 -11.88
C PRO A 50 4.78 -21.16 -13.01
N PRO A 51 4.33 -21.02 -14.27
CA PRO A 51 5.20 -20.51 -15.33
C PRO A 51 5.56 -19.03 -15.12
N LEU A 52 4.64 -18.22 -14.57
CA LEU A 52 4.91 -16.83 -14.25
C LEU A 52 5.99 -16.71 -13.16
N LEU A 53 5.92 -17.52 -12.11
CA LEU A 53 6.93 -17.55 -11.05
C LEU A 53 8.27 -18.08 -11.55
N ASN A 54 8.26 -19.09 -12.41
CA ASN A 54 9.47 -19.63 -13.02
C ASN A 54 10.17 -18.55 -13.87
N TRP A 55 9.40 -17.82 -14.68
CA TRP A 55 9.91 -16.72 -15.48
C TRP A 55 10.38 -15.51 -14.64
N ALA A 56 9.62 -15.14 -13.60
CA ALA A 56 9.86 -13.93 -12.81
C ALA A 56 10.97 -14.07 -11.76
N PHE A 57 11.21 -15.28 -11.24
CA PHE A 57 12.15 -15.53 -10.14
C PHE A 57 13.22 -16.57 -10.47
N LEU A 58 12.84 -17.73 -11.01
CA LEU A 58 13.76 -18.87 -11.17
C LEU A 58 14.69 -18.73 -12.38
N GLN A 59 14.17 -18.25 -13.51
CA GLN A 59 14.93 -17.98 -14.75
C GLN A 59 15.37 -16.53 -14.86
N ALA A 60 15.14 -15.73 -13.81
CA ALA A 60 15.34 -14.29 -13.90
C ALA A 60 16.82 -13.91 -13.75
N ASN A 61 17.23 -12.91 -14.53
CA ASN A 61 18.59 -12.41 -14.51
C ASN A 61 18.71 -11.30 -13.46
N TRP A 62 19.31 -11.63 -12.32
CA TRP A 62 19.46 -10.74 -11.16
C TRP A 62 20.71 -9.85 -11.23
N VAL A 63 21.80 -10.36 -11.82
CA VAL A 63 23.11 -9.70 -11.86
C VAL A 63 23.51 -9.45 -13.31
N GLY A 64 23.76 -8.19 -13.65
CA GLY A 64 24.14 -7.75 -14.99
C GLY A 64 24.22 -6.24 -15.04
N SER A 65 24.94 -5.70 -16.02
CA SER A 65 25.19 -4.25 -16.12
C SER A 65 24.48 -3.63 -17.31
N THR A 66 24.23 -4.43 -18.36
CA THR A 66 23.61 -4.00 -19.61
C THR A 66 22.36 -4.83 -19.94
N ARG A 67 21.51 -4.33 -20.84
CA ARG A 67 20.36 -5.09 -21.36
C ARG A 67 20.77 -6.32 -22.18
N ALA A 68 22.00 -6.33 -22.71
CA ALA A 68 22.52 -7.45 -23.49
C ALA A 68 22.84 -8.67 -22.61
N ASP A 69 23.05 -8.46 -21.30
CA ASP A 69 23.34 -9.53 -20.34
C ASP A 69 22.07 -10.31 -19.91
N CYS A 70 20.87 -9.85 -20.30
CA CYS A 70 19.62 -10.52 -19.96
C CYS A 70 19.27 -11.59 -20.99
N THR A 71 19.21 -12.85 -20.56
CA THR A 71 18.72 -13.96 -21.37
C THR A 71 17.21 -13.80 -21.65
N LYS A 72 16.76 -14.16 -22.87
CA LYS A 72 15.33 -14.11 -23.27
C LYS A 72 14.43 -15.10 -22.52
N ALA A 73 15.02 -15.99 -21.70
CA ALA A 73 14.33 -17.07 -21.01
C ALA A 73 13.61 -16.63 -19.71
N GLY A 74 13.95 -15.47 -19.15
CA GLY A 74 13.39 -15.00 -17.88
C GLY A 74 13.30 -13.48 -17.76
N ALA A 75 12.75 -13.01 -16.64
CA ALA A 75 12.62 -11.58 -16.35
C ALA A 75 14.00 -10.92 -16.15
N CYS A 76 14.16 -9.72 -16.70
CA CYS A 76 15.39 -8.93 -16.57
C CYS A 76 15.30 -7.99 -15.36
N TRP A 77 15.59 -8.49 -14.16
CA TRP A 77 15.61 -7.67 -12.92
C TRP A 77 16.70 -6.59 -12.95
N VAL A 78 17.78 -6.81 -13.71
CA VAL A 78 18.83 -5.81 -13.96
C VAL A 78 18.25 -4.49 -14.48
N PHE A 79 17.31 -4.56 -15.43
CA PHE A 79 16.68 -3.36 -15.99
C PHE A 79 15.83 -2.63 -14.95
N ILE A 80 15.07 -3.40 -14.15
CA ILE A 80 14.23 -2.86 -13.07
C ILE A 80 15.11 -2.17 -12.03
N HIS A 81 16.21 -2.78 -11.60
CA HIS A 81 17.15 -2.18 -10.65
C HIS A 81 17.78 -0.89 -11.19
N LYS A 82 18.24 -0.89 -12.45
CA LYS A 82 18.85 0.30 -13.06
C LYS A 82 17.87 1.45 -13.24
N ARG A 83 16.59 1.16 -13.50
CA ARG A 83 15.53 2.17 -13.65
C ARG A 83 14.65 2.37 -12.40
N PHE A 84 14.96 1.70 -11.29
CA PHE A 84 14.17 1.76 -10.06
C PHE A 84 14.03 3.20 -9.55
N GLY A 85 15.11 3.98 -9.62
CA GLY A 85 15.08 5.40 -9.25
C GLY A 85 14.08 6.22 -10.09
N GLN A 86 13.90 5.87 -11.38
CA GLN A 86 12.93 6.54 -12.25
C GLN A 86 11.48 6.11 -11.94
N PHE A 87 11.25 4.85 -11.55
CA PHE A 87 9.93 4.40 -11.10
C PHE A 87 9.52 5.05 -9.77
N MET A 88 10.48 5.18 -8.84
CA MET A 88 10.22 5.78 -7.52
C MET A 88 10.07 7.30 -7.60
N TYR A 89 11.01 8.00 -8.25
CA TYR A 89 11.12 9.45 -8.21
C TYR A 89 10.74 10.17 -9.52
N GLY A 90 10.37 9.43 -10.58
CA GLY A 90 10.06 10.03 -11.88
C GLY A 90 11.30 10.58 -12.59
N LEU A 91 11.14 11.72 -13.27
CA LEU A 91 12.23 12.45 -13.94
C LEU A 91 12.99 13.41 -13.00
N TYR A 92 12.80 13.27 -11.69
CA TYR A 92 13.38 14.19 -10.71
C TYR A 92 14.92 14.06 -10.66
N PRO A 93 15.66 15.19 -10.71
CA PRO A 93 17.12 15.18 -10.71
C PRO A 93 17.67 14.48 -9.46
N HIS A 94 18.72 13.67 -9.66
CA HIS A 94 19.30 12.83 -8.62
C HIS A 94 19.73 13.61 -7.39
N ASP A 95 20.31 14.79 -7.61
CA ASP A 95 20.82 15.67 -6.55
C ASP A 95 19.73 16.23 -5.64
N GLN A 96 18.49 16.37 -6.14
CA GLN A 96 17.39 16.94 -5.36
C GLN A 96 16.50 15.86 -4.72
N ARG A 97 16.78 14.56 -4.92
CA ARG A 97 15.94 13.46 -4.39
C ARG A 97 15.82 13.46 -2.86
N TRP A 98 16.78 14.05 -2.16
CA TRP A 98 16.70 14.22 -0.70
C TRP A 98 15.46 14.99 -0.27
N ARG A 99 14.97 15.95 -1.08
CA ARG A 99 13.73 16.69 -0.83
C ARG A 99 12.51 15.76 -0.79
N ILE A 100 12.42 14.84 -1.75
CA ILE A 100 11.34 13.84 -1.82
C ILE A 100 11.45 12.84 -0.67
N ASN A 101 12.68 12.42 -0.33
CA ASN A 101 12.90 11.51 0.79
C ASN A 101 12.51 12.16 2.13
N LEU A 102 12.82 13.44 2.33
CA LEU A 102 12.36 14.20 3.49
C LEU A 102 10.84 14.34 3.53
N ALA A 103 10.20 14.67 2.41
CA ALA A 103 8.74 14.71 2.33
C ALA A 103 8.11 13.38 2.77
N LEU A 104 8.62 12.26 2.24
CA LEU A 104 8.18 10.92 2.63
C LEU A 104 8.44 10.61 4.11
N LEU A 105 9.61 10.97 4.63
CA LEU A 105 9.98 10.72 6.02
C LEU A 105 9.09 11.53 6.97
N ILE A 106 8.85 12.82 6.67
CA ILE A 106 7.91 13.66 7.42
C ILE A 106 6.51 13.04 7.39
N GLY A 107 6.04 12.57 6.24
CA GLY A 107 4.76 11.88 6.10
C GLY A 107 4.68 10.62 6.97
N LEU A 108 5.70 9.77 6.92
CA LEU A 108 5.75 8.54 7.70
C LEU A 108 5.79 8.80 9.21
N VAL A 109 6.63 9.73 9.65
CA VAL A 109 6.78 10.12 11.07
C VAL A 109 5.50 10.78 11.59
N SER A 110 4.80 11.56 10.77
CA SER A 110 3.55 12.21 11.17
C SER A 110 2.33 11.28 11.14
N ILE A 111 2.35 10.22 10.34
CA ILE A 111 1.34 9.16 10.36
C ILE A 111 1.49 8.26 11.60
N ALA A 112 2.71 7.97 12.06
CA ALA A 112 2.97 7.14 13.24
C ALA A 112 2.15 7.54 14.50
N PRO A 113 2.15 8.81 14.96
CA PRO A 113 1.34 9.24 16.10
C PRO A 113 -0.17 9.21 15.81
N MET A 114 -0.60 9.23 14.54
CA MET A 114 -2.02 9.03 14.22
C MET A 114 -2.50 7.63 14.59
N PHE A 115 -1.63 6.62 14.66
CA PHE A 115 -2.03 5.27 15.10
C PHE A 115 -2.08 5.14 16.63
N TRP A 116 -1.50 6.08 17.38
CA TRP A 116 -1.66 6.10 18.83
C TRP A 116 -3.06 6.56 19.23
N LYS A 117 -3.80 5.65 19.88
CA LYS A 117 -5.14 5.90 20.43
C LYS A 117 -5.17 6.90 21.60
N ILE A 118 -4.01 7.41 22.02
CA ILE A 118 -3.85 8.25 23.21
C ILE A 118 -4.27 9.72 23.01
N LEU A 119 -4.53 10.14 21.76
CA LEU A 119 -4.79 11.55 21.43
C LEU A 119 -6.29 11.91 21.51
N PRO A 120 -6.71 12.79 22.44
CA PRO A 120 -8.12 13.16 22.66
C PRO A 120 -8.76 13.95 21.50
N HIS A 121 -7.97 14.43 20.53
CA HIS A 121 -8.45 15.18 19.36
C HIS A 121 -7.95 14.62 18.02
N ARG A 122 -7.82 13.29 17.93
CA ARG A 122 -7.30 12.57 16.75
C ARG A 122 -7.94 13.03 15.42
N GLY A 123 -9.25 13.26 15.39
CA GLY A 123 -9.95 13.73 14.18
C GLY A 123 -9.53 15.12 13.70
N ARG A 124 -9.33 16.08 14.62
CA ARG A 124 -8.86 17.44 14.28
C ARG A 124 -7.39 17.43 13.84
N TYR A 125 -6.55 16.63 14.48
CA TYR A 125 -5.15 16.46 14.09
C TYR A 125 -5.04 15.88 12.67
N ILE A 126 -5.79 14.83 12.35
CA ILE A 126 -5.82 14.23 11.01
C ILE A 126 -6.33 15.24 9.97
N ALA A 127 -7.36 16.04 10.30
CA ALA A 127 -7.89 17.05 9.41
C ALA A 127 -6.87 18.18 9.13
N ALA A 128 -6.20 18.69 10.17
CA ALA A 128 -5.15 19.69 10.02
C ALA A 128 -3.98 19.12 9.20
N TRP A 129 -3.57 17.89 9.49
CA TRP A 129 -2.50 17.21 8.76
C TRP A 129 -2.84 17.03 7.27
N ALA A 130 -4.07 16.64 6.93
CA ALA A 130 -4.49 16.44 5.54
C ALA A 130 -4.40 17.72 4.69
N VAL A 131 -4.39 18.90 5.30
CA VAL A 131 -4.22 20.19 4.63
C VAL A 131 -2.77 20.69 4.71
N ILE A 132 -2.15 20.61 5.89
CA ILE A 132 -0.80 21.12 6.14
C ILE A 132 0.25 20.28 5.41
N TYR A 133 0.12 18.95 5.43
CA TYR A 133 1.09 18.05 4.81
C TYR A 133 1.26 18.28 3.30
N PRO A 134 0.20 18.30 2.46
CA PRO A 134 0.39 18.57 1.03
C PRO A 134 0.96 19.96 0.74
N LEU A 135 0.70 20.97 1.58
CA LEU A 135 1.31 22.29 1.46
C LEU A 135 2.82 22.25 1.74
N ILE A 136 3.24 21.53 2.78
CA ILE A 136 4.67 21.33 3.10
C ILE A 136 5.36 20.56 1.97
N VAL A 137 4.74 19.48 1.47
CA VAL A 137 5.29 18.69 0.36
C VAL A 137 5.41 19.55 -0.90
N TRP A 138 4.38 20.32 -1.24
CA TRP A 138 4.41 21.23 -2.39
C TRP A 138 5.56 22.21 -2.27
N TRP A 139 5.72 22.84 -1.11
CA TRP A 139 6.80 23.78 -0.84
C TRP A 139 8.18 23.12 -0.99
N LEU A 140 8.34 21.90 -0.46
CA LEU A 140 9.61 21.17 -0.49
C LEU A 140 9.97 20.64 -1.90
N MET A 141 8.97 20.21 -2.69
CA MET A 141 9.19 19.67 -4.04
C MET A 141 9.37 20.74 -5.11
N TYR A 142 8.67 21.88 -5.00
CA TYR A 142 8.75 22.97 -5.96
C TYR A 142 10.09 23.68 -5.95
N GLY A 143 10.63 23.93 -4.75
CA GLY A 143 11.85 24.73 -4.63
C GLY A 143 11.64 26.18 -5.12
N GLY A 144 12.58 27.06 -4.77
CA GLY A 144 12.50 28.48 -5.12
C GLY A 144 12.51 29.44 -3.93
N PHE A 145 12.48 28.92 -2.70
CA PHE A 145 12.82 29.69 -1.50
C PHE A 145 14.18 29.19 -0.98
N PHE A 146 15.06 30.10 -0.53
CA PHE A 146 16.46 29.84 -0.11
C PHE A 146 17.48 29.48 -1.21
N ALA A 147 17.39 30.05 -2.41
CA ALA A 147 18.32 29.77 -3.54
C ALA A 147 18.33 28.30 -4.03
N LEU A 148 17.31 27.53 -3.64
CA LEU A 148 17.11 26.17 -4.11
C LEU A 148 16.62 26.17 -5.57
N GLU A 149 17.23 25.32 -6.39
CA GLU A 149 16.84 25.14 -7.79
C GLU A 149 15.37 24.73 -7.89
N ARG A 150 14.65 25.43 -8.78
CA ARG A 150 13.23 25.25 -9.02
C ARG A 150 13.03 24.07 -9.93
N VAL A 151 12.29 23.06 -9.46
CA VAL A 151 12.04 21.84 -10.23
C VAL A 151 10.66 21.91 -10.85
N GLU A 152 10.60 21.85 -12.18
CA GLU A 152 9.34 21.92 -12.91
C GLU A 152 8.37 20.80 -12.50
N THR A 153 7.09 21.15 -12.34
CA THR A 153 6.01 20.24 -11.97
C THR A 153 5.86 19.08 -12.96
N ARG A 154 6.35 19.23 -14.20
CA ARG A 154 6.37 18.18 -15.23
C ARG A 154 7.28 17.00 -14.88
N GLN A 155 8.29 17.24 -14.04
CA GLN A 155 9.22 16.21 -13.60
C GLN A 155 8.73 15.49 -12.34
N TRP A 156 7.64 15.98 -11.73
CA TRP A 156 7.06 15.40 -10.53
C TRP A 156 6.23 14.19 -10.94
N GLY A 157 6.68 13.02 -10.53
CA GLY A 157 5.98 11.79 -10.84
C GLY A 157 6.62 10.62 -10.13
N GLY A 158 6.17 9.42 -10.51
CA GLY A 158 6.59 8.19 -9.88
C GLY A 158 5.75 7.84 -8.66
N LEU A 159 6.15 6.74 -8.04
CA LEU A 159 5.41 6.09 -6.96
C LEU A 159 5.30 6.96 -5.71
N THR A 160 6.27 7.83 -5.47
CA THR A 160 6.30 8.75 -4.32
C THR A 160 5.11 9.72 -4.33
N LEU A 161 4.81 10.34 -5.48
CA LEU A 161 3.68 11.25 -5.63
C LEU A 161 2.35 10.54 -5.39
N THR A 162 2.20 9.34 -5.95
CA THR A 162 1.01 8.51 -5.74
C THR A 162 0.84 8.13 -4.27
N LEU A 163 1.92 7.75 -3.58
CA LEU A 163 1.88 7.45 -2.14
C LEU A 163 1.45 8.67 -1.32
N ILE A 164 1.96 9.86 -1.64
CA ILE A 164 1.61 11.10 -0.95
C ILE A 164 0.12 11.41 -1.15
N ILE A 165 -0.38 11.41 -2.39
CA ILE A 165 -1.79 11.68 -2.68
C ILE A 165 -2.69 10.62 -2.03
N ALA A 166 -2.32 9.34 -2.10
CA ALA A 166 -3.06 8.25 -1.47
C ALA A 166 -3.12 8.43 0.06
N SER A 167 -2.00 8.81 0.70
CA SER A 167 -1.94 9.05 2.14
C SER A 167 -2.87 10.19 2.57
N VAL A 168 -2.88 11.30 1.82
CA VAL A 168 -3.78 12.44 2.07
C VAL A 168 -5.24 12.06 1.82
N GLY A 169 -5.54 11.31 0.76
CA GLY A 169 -6.89 10.83 0.46
C GLY A 169 -7.44 9.90 1.55
N ILE A 170 -6.61 9.00 2.07
CA ILE A 170 -6.95 8.12 3.19
C ILE A 170 -7.19 8.94 4.47
N ALA A 171 -6.30 9.90 4.77
CA ALA A 171 -6.47 10.82 5.91
C ALA A 171 -7.77 11.63 5.81
N GLY A 172 -8.10 12.13 4.62
CA GLY A 172 -9.35 12.86 4.34
C GLY A 172 -10.61 12.03 4.61
N ARG A 173 -10.59 10.72 4.31
CA ARG A 173 -11.71 9.81 4.61
C ARG A 173 -11.97 9.69 6.11
N TYR A 174 -10.93 9.70 6.95
CA TYR A 174 -11.13 9.62 8.40
C TYR A 174 -11.90 10.82 8.98
N ARG A 175 -11.92 11.98 8.29
CA ARG A 175 -12.77 13.13 8.65
C ARG A 175 -14.26 12.85 8.44
N GLY A 176 -14.62 12.06 7.43
CA GLY A 176 -16.02 11.75 7.09
C GLY A 176 -16.69 10.77 8.05
N GLY A 177 -15.92 9.99 8.82
CA GLY A 177 -16.44 8.99 9.74
C GLY A 177 -16.90 9.52 11.10
N SER A 178 -16.47 10.73 11.49
CA SER A 178 -16.86 11.34 12.77
C SER A 178 -18.12 12.22 12.69
N TYR A 179 -18.70 12.40 11.50
CA TYR A 179 -19.95 13.15 11.31
C TYR A 179 -21.18 12.24 11.15
N TRP A 180 -20.98 10.91 11.14
CA TRP A 180 -22.03 9.90 11.02
C TRP A 180 -22.14 9.03 12.29
N ARG A 181 -21.93 9.62 13.46
CA ARG A 181 -22.19 8.95 14.73
C ARG A 181 -22.93 9.87 15.69
#